data_AF-A0A7X5WP46-F1
#
_entry.id   AF-A0A7X5WP46-F1
#
_cell.length_a   1.000
_cell.length_b   1.000
_cell.length_c   1.000
_cell.angle_alpha   90.00
_cell.angle_beta   90.00
_cell.angle_gamma   90.00
#
_symmetry.space_group_name_H-M   'P 1'
#
loop_
_entity.id
_entity.type
_entity.pdbx_description
1 polymer ?
#
loop_
_entity_poly.entity_id
_entity_poly.type
_entity_poly.pdbx_seq_one_letter_code
_entity_poly.pdbx_strand_id
1 'polypeptide(L)'
;MRYTKTQEFQGQAVLLVDGEEIARGDVAFTHPSRLSLTGAGLSIGRADAYPVSDDPAAGTPFTGTIETVVITSEGQPHVDAGDVDAAIAVQ
;
A
#
# COMPACT_ATOMS: atom_id res chain seq x y z
N MET A 1 -11.17 -1.64 2.59
CA MET A 1 -10.36 -1.23 3.76
C MET A 1 -10.53 0.27 3.98
N ARG A 2 -10.47 0.73 5.24
CA ARG A 2 -10.37 2.15 5.61
C ARG A 2 -9.12 2.35 6.47
N TYR A 3 -8.46 3.48 6.31
CA TYR A 3 -7.27 3.83 7.08
C TYR A 3 -7.40 5.24 7.63
N THR A 4 -7.10 5.39 8.92
CA THR A 4 -7.04 6.69 9.60
C THR A 4 -5.62 6.90 10.10
N LYS A 5 -4.94 7.93 9.57
CA LYS A 5 -3.61 8.34 10.07
C LYS A 5 -3.74 8.85 11.51
N THR A 6 -2.92 8.33 12.41
CA THR A 6 -2.86 8.78 13.81
C THR A 6 -1.59 9.58 14.08
N GLN A 7 -0.45 9.18 13.51
CA GLN A 7 0.83 9.91 13.54
C GLN A 7 1.58 9.75 12.22
N GLU A 8 2.78 10.32 12.12
CA GLU A 8 3.67 10.04 11.00
C GLU A 8 4.01 8.54 10.95
N PHE A 9 3.81 7.93 9.79
CA PHE A 9 3.93 6.49 9.57
C PHE A 9 3.10 5.60 10.50
N GLN A 10 2.02 6.11 11.11
CA GLN A 10 1.17 5.31 12.02
C GLN A 10 -0.30 5.57 11.75
N GLY A 11 -1.13 4.58 12.06
CA GLY A 11 -2.57 4.72 11.90
C GLY A 11 -3.36 3.54 12.41
N GLN A 12 -4.66 3.57 12.15
CA GLN A 12 -5.57 2.47 12.40
C GLN A 12 -6.18 2.00 11.08
N ALA A 13 -6.19 0.69 10.88
CA ALA A 13 -6.76 0.04 9.71
C ALA A 13 -8.05 -0.72 10.09
N VAL A 14 -9.06 -0.60 9.24
CA VAL A 14 -10.31 -1.35 9.34
C VAL A 14 -10.54 -2.11 8.03
N LEU A 15 -10.79 -3.42 8.14
CA LEU A 15 -11.20 -4.27 7.03
C LEU A 15 -12.72 -4.37 7.02
N LEU A 16 -13.31 -4.18 5.84
CA LEU A 16 -14.74 -4.25 5.65
C LEU A 16 -15.10 -5.25 4.57
N VAL A 17 -16.18 -6.01 4.79
CA VAL A 17 -16.86 -6.85 3.81
C VAL A 17 -18.31 -6.41 3.78
N ASP A 18 -18.85 -6.13 2.58
CA ASP A 18 -20.21 -5.61 2.39
C ASP A 18 -20.53 -4.35 3.23
N GLY A 19 -19.49 -3.55 3.50
CA GLY A 19 -19.58 -2.34 4.32
C GLY A 19 -19.57 -2.58 5.83
N GLU A 20 -19.57 -3.83 6.28
CA GLU A 20 -19.47 -4.22 7.68
C GLU A 20 -18.01 -4.37 8.11
N GLU A 21 -17.66 -3.85 9.29
CA GLU A 21 -16.34 -4.05 9.89
C GLU A 21 -16.17 -5.49 10.36
N ILE A 22 -15.21 -6.21 9.78
CA ILE A 22 -14.89 -7.58 10.16
C ILE A 22 -13.56 -7.70 10.92
N ALA A 23 -12.69 -6.68 10.84
CA ALA A 23 -11.44 -6.63 11.57
C ALA A 23 -10.93 -5.19 11.72
N ARG A 24 -10.17 -4.98 12.80
CA ARG A 24 -9.48 -3.72 13.10
C ARG A 24 -8.10 -4.01 13.69
N GLY A 25 -7.13 -3.17 13.34
CA GLY A 25 -5.80 -3.25 13.92
C GLY A 25 -5.07 -1.90 13.90
N ASP A 26 -4.18 -1.74 14.87
CA ASP A 26 -3.27 -0.60 14.91
C ASP A 26 -2.04 -0.89 14.05
N VAL A 27 -1.67 0.08 13.23
CA VAL A 27 -0.49 0.05 12.37
C VAL A 27 0.59 0.87 13.06
N ALA A 28 1.45 0.18 13.80
CA ALA A 28 2.52 0.79 14.59
C ALA A 28 3.63 1.43 13.73
N PHE A 29 3.79 0.98 12.49
CA PHE A 29 4.69 1.56 11.52
C PHE A 29 4.24 1.18 10.11
N THR A 30 3.93 2.18 9.27
CA THR A 30 3.74 1.99 7.83
C THR A 30 5.10 1.91 7.13
N HIS A 31 5.13 1.57 5.86
CA HIS A 31 6.38 1.50 5.09
C HIS A 31 7.20 2.81 5.23
N PRO A 32 8.54 2.71 5.37
CA PRO A 32 9.41 3.86 5.59
C PRO A 32 9.59 4.74 4.35
N SER A 33 9.05 4.33 3.20
CA SER A 33 9.18 4.99 1.90
C SER A 33 7.81 5.22 1.25
N ARG A 34 7.75 6.17 0.30
CA ARG A 34 6.54 6.40 -0.50
C ARG A 34 6.13 5.12 -1.23
N LEU A 35 4.88 4.73 -1.07
CA LEU A 35 4.21 3.80 -1.96
C LEU A 35 3.80 4.58 -3.21
N SER A 36 4.51 4.37 -4.32
CA SER A 36 4.18 5.02 -5.59
C SER A 36 3.30 4.12 -6.45
N LEU A 37 2.14 4.65 -6.86
CA LEU A 37 1.34 4.04 -7.93
C LEU A 37 2.03 4.16 -9.29
N THR A 38 2.89 5.16 -9.49
CA THR A 38 3.56 5.46 -10.77
C THR A 38 4.97 4.89 -10.89
N GLY A 39 5.43 4.08 -9.92
CA GLY A 39 6.76 3.45 -9.91
C GLY A 39 6.71 1.92 -9.85
N ALA A 40 6.68 1.37 -8.62
CA ALA A 40 6.57 -0.08 -8.38
C ALA A 40 5.30 -0.72 -9.01
N GLY A 41 4.35 0.13 -9.38
CA GLY A 41 3.11 -0.26 -10.05
C GLY A 41 2.07 -0.79 -9.07
N LEU A 42 0.85 -0.95 -9.58
CA LEU A 42 -0.23 -1.63 -8.89
C LEU A 42 -0.35 -3.04 -9.46
N SER A 43 -0.18 -4.06 -8.62
CA SER A 43 -0.51 -5.43 -8.97
C SER A 43 -1.91 -5.79 -8.46
N ILE A 44 -2.71 -6.43 -9.32
CA ILE A 44 -4.05 -6.91 -8.99
C ILE A 44 -4.06 -8.43 -9.17
N GLY A 45 -4.55 -9.15 -8.15
CA GLY A 45 -4.66 -10.61 -8.19
C GLY A 45 -3.34 -11.37 -8.04
N ARG A 46 -2.23 -10.68 -7.79
CA ARG A 46 -0.93 -11.27 -7.46
C ARG A 46 -0.11 -10.31 -6.63
N ALA A 47 0.87 -10.85 -5.88
CA ALA A 47 1.91 -10.06 -5.26
C ALA A 47 3.24 -10.43 -5.89
N ASP A 48 3.84 -9.49 -6.62
CA ASP A 48 5.23 -9.62 -7.07
C ASP A 48 6.11 -9.40 -5.84
N ALA A 49 6.42 -10.48 -5.13
CA ALA A 49 7.20 -10.40 -3.90
C ALA A 49 8.63 -9.91 -4.21
N TYR A 50 9.06 -8.85 -3.54
CA TYR A 50 10.48 -8.58 -3.31
C TYR A 50 10.82 -9.21 -1.96
N PRO A 51 11.30 -10.46 -1.90
CA PRO A 51 11.63 -11.08 -0.64
C PRO A 51 12.69 -10.26 0.10
N VAL A 52 12.32 -9.77 1.28
CA VAL A 52 13.24 -9.18 2.27
C VAL A 52 13.75 -10.25 3.26
N SER A 53 13.35 -11.50 3.06
CA SER A 53 13.78 -12.68 3.81
C SER A 53 13.83 -13.90 2.88
N ASP A 54 14.57 -14.92 3.29
CA ASP A 54 14.75 -16.19 2.54
C ASP A 54 13.49 -17.07 2.49
N ASP A 55 12.35 -16.57 2.99
CA ASP A 55 11.06 -17.27 3.01
C ASP A 55 10.06 -16.63 2.03
N PRO A 56 10.29 -16.71 0.70
CA PRO A 56 9.28 -16.28 -0.25
C PRO A 56 8.26 -17.39 -0.43
N ALA A 57 7.18 -17.36 0.35
CA ALA A 57 5.90 -17.75 -0.22
C ALA A 57 5.50 -16.65 -1.22
N ALA A 58 6.12 -16.65 -2.41
CA ALA A 58 5.67 -15.80 -3.52
C ALA A 58 4.17 -16.04 -3.69
N GLY A 59 3.39 -14.97 -3.52
CA GLY A 59 1.95 -15.05 -3.28
C GLY A 59 1.27 -15.86 -4.37
N THR A 60 0.61 -16.95 -4.00
CA THR A 60 -0.23 -17.72 -4.92
C THR A 60 -1.19 -16.77 -5.63
N PRO A 61 -1.33 -16.87 -6.96
CA PRO A 61 -2.20 -15.97 -7.71
C PRO A 61 -3.64 -16.14 -7.24
N PHE A 62 -4.37 -15.02 -7.18
CA PHE A 62 -5.81 -15.04 -6.97
C PHE A 62 -6.48 -15.73 -8.15
N THR A 63 -7.33 -16.71 -7.89
CA THR A 63 -7.97 -17.55 -8.93
C THR A 63 -9.43 -17.19 -9.18
N GLY A 64 -9.97 -16.16 -8.52
CA GLY A 64 -11.33 -15.69 -8.71
C GLY A 64 -11.45 -14.54 -9.72
N THR A 65 -12.63 -13.93 -9.78
CA THR A 65 -12.88 -12.73 -10.60
C THR A 65 -12.84 -11.48 -9.73
N ILE A 66 -12.16 -10.45 -10.20
CA ILE A 66 -12.18 -9.10 -9.62
C ILE A 66 -12.88 -8.20 -10.62
N GLU A 67 -14.09 -7.73 -10.30
CA GLU A 67 -14.87 -6.86 -11.20
C GLU A 67 -14.41 -5.41 -11.14
N THR A 68 -14.05 -4.92 -9.95
CA THR A 68 -13.66 -3.52 -9.75
C THR A 68 -12.70 -3.40 -8.57
N VAL A 69 -11.64 -2.63 -8.79
CA VAL A 69 -10.75 -2.16 -7.72
C VAL A 69 -10.80 -0.64 -7.72
N VAL A 70 -11.16 -0.06 -6.57
CA VAL A 70 -11.15 1.39 -6.37
C VAL A 70 -10.10 1.72 -5.32
N ILE A 71 -9.18 2.60 -5.67
CA ILE A 71 -8.20 3.17 -4.75
C ILE A 71 -8.52 4.64 -4.60
N THR A 72 -8.84 5.04 -3.37
CA THR A 72 -9.00 6.44 -3.01
C THR A 72 -7.82 6.85 -2.14
N SER A 73 -7.22 7.98 -2.48
CA SER A 73 -6.20 8.63 -1.65
C SER A 73 -6.71 10.02 -1.33
N GLU A 74 -6.92 10.27 -0.04
CA GLU A 74 -7.33 11.56 0.48
C GLU A 74 -6.17 12.14 1.30
N GLY A 75 -5.93 13.45 1.16
CA GLY A 75 -4.85 14.14 1.86
C GLY A 75 -4.11 15.14 0.98
N GLN A 76 -3.24 15.93 1.58
CA GLN A 76 -2.38 16.84 0.83
C GLN A 76 -1.24 16.05 0.18
N PRO A 77 -0.88 16.36 -1.07
CA PRO A 77 0.36 15.87 -1.66
C PRO A 77 1.51 16.21 -0.73
N HIS A 78 2.12 15.18 -0.15
CA HIS A 78 3.39 15.34 0.49
C HIS A 78 4.43 15.23 -0.62
N VAL A 79 5.33 16.21 -0.74
CA VAL A 79 6.53 16.15 -1.58
C VAL A 79 7.72 16.32 -0.65
N ASP A 80 8.66 15.37 -0.66
CA ASP A 80 9.94 15.54 0.01
C ASP A 80 10.90 16.12 -1.03
N ALA A 81 11.60 17.21 -0.68
CA ALA A 81 12.55 17.84 -1.58
C ALA A 81 13.69 16.88 -1.96
N GLY A 82 14.08 15.96 -1.06
CA GLY A 82 15.09 14.94 -1.37
C GLY A 82 14.65 13.89 -2.39
N ASP A 83 13.35 13.59 -2.47
CA ASP A 83 12.79 12.61 -3.41
C ASP A 83 12.73 13.15 -4.85
N VAL A 84 12.64 14.47 -5.03
CA VAL A 84 12.62 15.11 -6.35
C VAL A 84 14.00 15.01 -7.02
N ASP A 85 15.07 15.25 -6.26
CA ASP A 85 16.44 15.16 -6.75
C ASP A 85 16.82 13.71 -7.13
N ALA A 86 16.35 12.73 -6.35
CA ALA A 86 16.53 11.31 -6.67
C ALA A 86 15.75 10.86 -7.92
N ALA A 87 14.55 11.40 -8.16
CA ALA A 87 13.74 11.06 -9.34
C ALA A 87 14.29 11.67 -10.65
N ILE A 88 14.87 12.88 -10.59
CA ILE A 88 15.50 13.55 -11.75
C ILE A 88 16.82 12.87 -12.14
N ALA A 89 17.57 12.33 -11.17
CA ALA A 89 18.87 11.69 -11.42
C ALA A 89 18.80 10.32 -12.14
N VAL A 90 17.60 9.75 -12.33
CA VAL A 90 17.37 8.43 -12.92
C VAL A 90 16.77 8.53 -14.35
N GLN A 91 16.63 9.74 -14.90
CA GLN A 91 16.28 9.99 -16.31
C GLN A 91 17.53 10.18 -17.18
#